data_AF-A0A5C6EQE5-F1
#
_entry.id   AF-A0A5C6EQE5-F1
#
_cell.length_a   1.000
_cell.length_b   1.000
_cell.length_c   1.000
_cell.angle_alpha   90.00
_cell.angle_beta   90.00
_cell.angle_gamma   90.00
#
_symmetry.space_group_name_H-M   'P 1'
#
loop_
_entity.id
_entity.type
_entity.pdbx_description
1 polymer ?
#
loop_
_entity_poly.entity_id
_entity_poly.type
_entity_poly.pdbx_seq_one_letter_code
_entity_poly.pdbx_strand_id
1 'polypeptide(L)'
;MNRKSRNAFSLIEMVIVILIMGIIAAVAAPRMFDTAKSAEENTTRQQLAVMRNAIEMYRARNATYPAVNDLPNAMATMLNGPFPTPMVGTARGVAGVLYDSTTTDVAAAVDVNANAGWVYKPHNGSLRLNVAAGTTGSDW
;
A
#
# COMPACT_ATOMS: atom_id res chain seq x y z
N MET A 1 -11.76 32.74 -58.58
CA MET A 1 -12.09 32.01 -57.33
C MET A 1 -11.27 30.73 -57.24
N ASN A 2 -10.17 30.74 -56.49
CA ASN A 2 -9.37 29.53 -56.26
C ASN A 2 -10.08 28.63 -55.24
N ARG A 3 -10.64 27.49 -55.69
CA ARG A 3 -11.12 26.43 -54.80
C ARG A 3 -9.89 25.69 -54.26
N LYS A 4 -9.56 25.89 -52.99
CA LYS A 4 -8.60 25.03 -52.28
C LYS A 4 -9.19 23.60 -52.25
N SER A 5 -8.45 22.65 -52.80
CA SER A 5 -8.70 21.22 -52.60
C SER A 5 -8.71 20.94 -51.09
N ARG A 6 -9.85 20.47 -50.56
CA ARG A 6 -9.89 19.87 -49.21
C ARG A 6 -9.42 18.44 -49.38
N ASN A 7 -8.19 18.17 -48.98
CA ASN A 7 -7.69 16.79 -48.91
C ASN A 7 -8.50 16.07 -47.83
N ALA A 8 -9.25 15.06 -48.23
CA ALA A 8 -9.95 14.16 -47.33
C ALA A 8 -9.03 13.00 -46.95
N PHE A 9 -9.06 12.58 -45.69
CA PHE A 9 -8.29 11.43 -45.18
C PHE A 9 -8.72 10.14 -45.87
N SER A 10 -7.76 9.24 -46.12
CA SER A 10 -8.04 7.93 -46.70
C SER A 10 -8.47 6.94 -45.62
N LEU A 11 -9.36 6.00 -45.96
CA LEU A 11 -9.76 4.92 -45.05
C LEU A 11 -8.56 4.09 -44.58
N ILE A 12 -7.60 3.84 -45.48
CA ILE A 12 -6.38 3.08 -45.14
C ILE A 12 -5.54 3.81 -44.09
N GLU A 13 -5.58 5.13 -44.08
CA GLU A 13 -4.82 5.97 -43.15
C GLU A 13 -5.36 5.81 -41.73
N MET A 14 -6.69 5.76 -41.58
CA MET A 14 -7.30 5.48 -40.28
C MET A 14 -7.04 4.04 -39.82
N VAL A 15 -7.06 3.07 -40.74
CA VAL A 15 -6.77 1.65 -40.43
C VAL A 15 -5.34 1.48 -39.92
N ILE A 16 -4.35 2.13 -40.54
CA ILE A 16 -2.96 2.06 -40.09
C ILE A 16 -2.80 2.73 -38.72
N VAL A 17 -3.46 3.86 -38.48
CA VAL A 17 -3.40 4.55 -37.18
C VAL A 17 -3.95 3.68 -36.05
N ILE A 18 -5.13 3.09 -36.21
CA ILE A 18 -5.71 2.22 -35.16
C ILE A 18 -4.90 0.94 -34.98
N LEU A 19 -4.25 0.44 -36.04
CA LEU A 19 -3.36 -0.72 -35.96
C LEU A 19 -2.10 -0.40 -35.15
N ILE A 20 -1.44 0.73 -35.40
CA ILE A 20 -0.28 1.17 -34.61
C ILE A 20 -0.68 1.44 -33.16
N MET A 21 -1.82 2.11 -32.93
CA MET A 21 -2.36 2.33 -31.58
C MET A 21 -2.63 1.00 -30.87
N GLY A 22 -3.16 -0.01 -31.57
CA GLY A 22 -3.40 -1.35 -31.03
C GLY A 22 -2.11 -2.05 -30.60
N ILE A 23 -1.04 -1.98 -31.41
CA ILE A 23 0.27 -2.58 -31.06
C ILE A 23 0.86 -1.90 -29.83
N ILE A 24 0.85 -0.56 -29.78
CA ILE A 24 1.38 0.20 -28.63
C ILE A 24 0.58 -0.13 -27.38
N ALA A 25 -0.76 -0.13 -27.44
CA ALA A 25 -1.62 -0.44 -26.32
C ALA A 25 -1.38 -1.86 -25.78
N ALA A 26 -1.21 -2.86 -26.65
CA ALA A 26 -0.95 -4.24 -26.25
C ALA A 26 0.36 -4.42 -25.48
N VAL A 27 1.41 -3.66 -25.81
CA VAL A 27 2.71 -3.72 -25.11
C VAL A 27 2.76 -2.82 -23.88
N ALA A 28 2.14 -1.64 -23.93
CA ALA A 28 2.18 -0.67 -22.84
C ALA A 28 1.28 -1.08 -21.66
N ALA A 29 0.08 -1.58 -21.92
CA ALA A 29 -0.91 -1.85 -20.87
C ALA A 29 -0.41 -2.85 -19.81
N PRO A 30 0.20 -4.01 -20.14
CA PRO A 30 0.70 -4.95 -19.12
C PRO A 30 1.75 -4.32 -18.20
N ARG A 31 2.71 -3.57 -18.78
CA ARG A 31 3.81 -2.93 -18.02
C ARG A 31 3.31 -1.88 -17.03
N MET A 32 2.25 -1.17 -17.39
CA MET A 32 1.64 -0.16 -16.51
C MET A 32 1.00 -0.82 -15.27
N PHE A 33 0.32 -1.95 -15.42
CA PHE A 33 -0.30 -2.66 -14.30
C PHE A 33 0.74 -3.25 -13.34
N ASP A 34 1.82 -3.83 -13.85
CA ASP A 34 2.91 -4.36 -13.03
C ASP A 34 3.58 -3.23 -12.21
N THR A 35 3.84 -2.09 -12.85
CA THR A 35 4.43 -0.91 -12.19
C THR A 35 3.52 -0.38 -11.08
N ALA A 36 2.20 -0.30 -11.34
CA ALA A 36 1.24 0.13 -10.35
C ALA A 36 1.22 -0.80 -9.13
N LYS A 37 1.19 -2.12 -9.35
CA LYS A 37 1.23 -3.11 -8.26
C LYS A 37 2.50 -2.99 -7.43
N SER A 38 3.67 -2.89 -8.06
CA SER A 38 4.94 -2.71 -7.34
C SER A 38 4.99 -1.39 -6.56
N ALA A 39 4.35 -0.32 -7.06
CA ALA A 39 4.25 0.94 -6.34
C ALA A 39 3.39 0.81 -5.07
N GLU A 40 2.27 0.08 -5.13
CA GLU A 40 1.41 -0.20 -3.96
C GLU A 40 2.15 -1.02 -2.89
N GLU A 41 2.90 -2.06 -3.31
CA GLU A 41 3.72 -2.88 -2.42
C GLU A 41 4.82 -2.06 -1.74
N ASN A 42 5.55 -1.27 -2.51
CA ASN A 42 6.62 -0.42 -1.99
C ASN A 42 6.08 0.65 -1.04
N THR A 43 4.94 1.26 -1.36
CA THR A 43 4.31 2.26 -0.49
C THR A 43 3.94 1.65 0.85
N THR A 44 3.32 0.47 0.86
CA THR A 44 2.93 -0.21 2.11
C THR A 44 4.16 -0.60 2.94
N ARG A 45 5.23 -1.09 2.30
CA ARG A 45 6.49 -1.41 2.97
C ARG A 45 7.16 -0.18 3.57
N GLN A 46 7.14 0.95 2.86
CA GLN A 46 7.67 2.22 3.36
C GLN A 46 6.87 2.75 4.55
N GLN A 47 5.54 2.72 4.47
CA GLN A 47 4.65 3.07 5.59
C GLN A 47 4.98 2.23 6.83
N LEU A 48 5.16 0.91 6.66
CA LEU A 48 5.53 0.01 7.74
C LEU A 48 6.87 0.38 8.39
N ALA A 49 7.89 0.69 7.57
CA ALA A 49 9.18 1.13 8.07
C ALA A 49 9.09 2.44 8.88
N VAL A 50 8.34 3.43 8.37
CA VAL A 50 8.12 4.71 9.05
C VAL A 50 7.40 4.49 10.38
N MET A 51 6.34 3.68 10.42
CA MET A 51 5.60 3.40 11.64
C MET A 51 6.45 2.63 12.66
N ARG A 52 7.24 1.64 12.24
CA ARG A 52 8.18 0.94 13.14
C ARG A 52 9.21 1.90 13.76
N ASN A 53 9.76 2.81 12.96
CA ASN A 53 10.66 3.85 13.48
C ASN A 53 9.95 4.79 14.47
N ALA A 54 8.70 5.14 14.21
CA ALA A 54 7.89 5.93 15.15
C ALA A 54 7.65 5.18 16.47
N ILE A 55 7.34 3.88 16.43
CA ILE A 55 7.18 3.04 17.62
C ILE A 55 8.46 3.03 18.46
N GLU A 56 9.61 2.82 17.83
CA GLU A 56 10.89 2.81 18.55
C GLU A 56 11.23 4.19 19.12
N MET A 57 10.94 5.27 18.39
CA MET A 57 11.12 6.63 18.90
C MET A 57 10.15 6.94 20.06
N TYR A 58 8.92 6.41 20.03
CA TYR A 58 7.98 6.52 21.14
C TYR A 58 8.52 5.80 22.38
N ARG A 59 9.01 4.57 22.21
CA ARG A 59 9.62 3.81 23.29
C ARG A 59 10.84 4.52 23.87
N ALA A 60 11.68 5.11 23.02
CA ALA A 60 12.85 5.86 23.47
C ALA A 60 12.48 7.06 24.35
N ARG A 61 11.31 7.68 24.11
CA ARG A 61 10.83 8.84 24.89
C ARG A 61 10.08 8.45 26.17
N ASN A 62 9.29 7.38 26.11
CA ASN A 62 8.37 7.00 27.18
C ASN A 62 8.81 5.76 27.99
N ALA A 63 9.95 5.17 27.63
CA ALA A 63 10.46 3.88 28.14
C ALA A 63 9.54 2.66 27.91
N THR A 64 8.36 2.87 27.32
CA THR A 64 7.35 1.84 27.07
C THR A 64 6.84 1.93 25.64
N TYR A 65 6.40 0.79 25.10
CA TYR A 65 5.70 0.74 23.83
C TYR A 65 4.27 1.29 23.95
N PRO A 66 3.68 1.83 22.87
CA PRO A 66 2.27 2.25 22.86
C PRO A 66 1.32 1.17 23.40
N ALA A 67 0.37 1.58 24.22
CA ALA A 67 -0.60 0.65 24.81
C ALA A 67 -1.58 0.10 23.75
N VAL A 68 -2.33 -0.94 24.13
CA VAL A 68 -3.46 -1.44 23.34
C VAL A 68 -4.43 -0.28 23.06
N ASN A 69 -4.91 -0.18 21.83
CA ASN A 69 -5.81 0.87 21.33
C ASN A 69 -5.23 2.30 21.28
N ASP A 70 -3.96 2.51 21.62
CA ASP A 70 -3.35 3.85 21.64
C ASP A 70 -2.38 4.11 20.49
N LEU A 71 -2.09 3.10 19.66
CA LEU A 71 -1.05 3.21 18.63
C LEU A 71 -1.25 4.41 17.67
N PRO A 72 -2.46 4.66 17.09
CA PRO A 72 -2.65 5.81 16.20
C PRO A 72 -2.44 7.16 16.88
N ASN A 73 -2.85 7.28 18.15
CA ASN A 73 -2.71 8.53 18.91
C ASN A 73 -1.25 8.76 19.30
N ALA A 74 -0.58 7.71 19.79
CA ALA A 74 0.83 7.72 20.17
C ALA A 74 1.72 8.16 19.00
N MET A 75 1.37 7.77 17.78
CA MET A 75 2.10 8.15 16.57
C MET A 75 1.68 9.47 15.94
N ALA A 76 0.55 10.08 16.33
CA ALA A 76 0.02 11.28 15.67
C ALA A 76 0.97 12.48 15.71
N THR A 77 1.85 12.54 16.71
CA THR A 77 2.89 13.59 16.84
C THR A 77 4.15 13.30 16.03
N MET A 78 4.30 12.07 15.54
CA MET A 78 5.47 11.58 14.81
C MET A 78 5.19 11.43 13.32
N LEU A 79 3.97 11.02 13.00
CA LEU A 79 3.41 10.96 11.66
C LEU A 79 2.72 12.31 11.43
N ASN A 80 3.34 13.20 10.68
CA ASN A 80 2.75 14.50 10.31
C ASN A 80 1.57 14.32 9.32
N GLY A 81 0.52 13.60 9.73
CA GLY A 81 -0.60 13.20 8.88
C GLY A 81 -1.48 12.12 9.52
N PRO A 82 -2.54 11.68 8.80
CA PRO A 82 -3.40 10.60 9.27
C PRO A 82 -2.63 9.30 9.41
N PHE A 83 -3.15 8.38 10.24
CA PHE A 83 -2.56 7.07 10.38
C PHE A 83 -2.58 6.32 9.03
N PRO A 84 -1.45 5.76 8.56
CA PRO A 84 -1.33 5.16 7.25
C PRO A 84 -2.31 4.00 7.01
N THR A 85 -2.81 3.89 5.79
CA THR A 85 -3.58 2.74 5.31
C THR A 85 -2.72 1.88 4.38
N PRO A 86 -2.74 0.55 4.52
CA PRO A 86 -1.98 -0.31 3.62
C PRO A 86 -2.63 -0.31 2.24
N MET A 87 -1.80 -0.33 1.20
CA MET A 87 -2.25 -0.40 -0.19
C MET A 87 -2.37 -1.84 -0.70
N VAL A 88 -1.92 -2.81 0.08
CA VAL A 88 -1.97 -4.25 -0.24
C VAL A 88 -2.60 -5.05 0.91
N GLY A 89 -2.98 -6.30 0.62
CA GLY A 89 -3.62 -7.18 1.59
C GLY A 89 -5.15 -7.15 1.55
N THR A 90 -5.78 -8.04 2.31
CA THR A 90 -7.25 -8.24 2.34
C THR A 90 -7.97 -6.99 2.82
N ALA A 91 -7.43 -6.29 3.82
CA ALA A 91 -7.97 -5.06 4.37
C ALA A 91 -7.31 -3.80 3.77
N ARG A 92 -7.00 -3.83 2.46
CA ARG A 92 -6.48 -2.68 1.71
C ARG A 92 -7.33 -1.43 1.96
N GLY A 93 -6.68 -0.30 2.26
CA GLY A 93 -7.34 0.98 2.52
C GLY A 93 -7.94 1.12 3.92
N VAL A 94 -7.82 0.10 4.77
CA VAL A 94 -8.35 0.13 6.15
C VAL A 94 -7.25 0.58 7.12
N ALA A 95 -7.47 1.68 7.82
CA ALA A 95 -6.51 2.22 8.81
C ALA A 95 -6.53 1.46 10.15
N GLY A 96 -7.47 0.51 10.31
CA GLY A 96 -7.67 -0.25 11.55
C GLY A 96 -6.42 -1.02 11.96
N VAL A 97 -6.19 -1.08 13.27
CA VAL A 97 -5.10 -1.83 13.90
C VAL A 97 -5.72 -2.92 14.76
N LEU A 98 -5.38 -4.17 14.46
CA LEU A 98 -5.62 -5.31 15.34
C LEU A 98 -4.53 -5.33 16.42
N TYR A 99 -4.93 -5.52 17.68
CA TYR A 99 -3.99 -5.59 18.78
C TYR A 99 -3.83 -7.02 19.27
N ASP A 100 -2.61 -7.55 19.16
CA ASP A 100 -2.21 -8.80 19.79
C ASP A 100 -1.78 -8.52 21.24
N SER A 101 -2.65 -8.87 22.19
CA SER A 101 -2.42 -8.67 23.63
C SER A 101 -1.57 -9.76 24.27
N THR A 102 -1.06 -10.74 23.52
CA THR A 102 -0.22 -11.80 24.08
C THR A 102 1.14 -11.25 24.53
N THR A 103 1.66 -11.82 25.61
CA THR A 103 2.94 -11.41 26.22
C THR A 103 4.11 -12.28 25.76
N THR A 104 4.06 -12.73 24.51
CA THR A 104 5.11 -13.57 23.92
C THR A 104 6.10 -12.72 23.15
N ASP A 105 7.37 -13.14 23.13
CA ASP A 105 8.41 -12.48 22.32
C ASP A 105 8.31 -12.78 20.83
N VAL A 106 7.31 -13.58 20.42
CA VAL A 106 6.99 -13.82 19.02
C VAL A 106 6.29 -12.59 18.43
N ALA A 107 6.53 -12.37 17.15
CA ALA A 107 5.99 -11.25 16.42
C ALA A 107 4.43 -11.33 16.39
N ALA A 108 3.73 -10.18 16.49
CA ALA A 108 2.26 -10.01 16.53
C ALA A 108 1.42 -10.96 15.64
N ALA A 109 0.49 -11.72 16.23
CA ALA A 109 -0.34 -12.70 15.55
C ALA A 109 -1.40 -12.05 14.65
N VAL A 110 -1.50 -12.55 13.42
CA VAL A 110 -2.46 -12.09 12.41
C VAL A 110 -3.85 -12.69 12.65
N ASP A 111 -4.90 -11.91 12.43
CA ASP A 111 -6.27 -12.40 12.25
C ASP A 111 -6.86 -11.84 10.96
N VAL A 112 -6.90 -12.69 9.94
CA VAL A 112 -7.38 -12.35 8.59
C VAL A 112 -8.87 -12.03 8.52
N ASN A 113 -9.63 -12.37 9.56
CA ASN A 113 -11.06 -12.07 9.64
C ASN A 113 -11.30 -10.69 10.27
N ALA A 114 -10.30 -10.09 10.91
CA ALA A 114 -10.41 -8.76 11.46
C ALA A 114 -10.40 -7.71 10.34
N ASN A 115 -11.33 -6.75 10.41
CA ASN A 115 -11.35 -5.59 9.52
C ASN A 115 -10.30 -4.54 9.95
N ALA A 116 -9.03 -4.94 9.89
CA ALA A 116 -7.87 -4.13 10.26
C ALA A 116 -6.77 -4.35 9.23
N GLY A 117 -6.12 -3.27 8.80
CA GLY A 117 -4.99 -3.34 7.85
C GLY A 117 -3.69 -3.75 8.51
N TRP A 118 -3.53 -3.44 9.80
CA TRP A 118 -2.30 -3.63 10.55
C TRP A 118 -2.52 -4.52 11.77
N VAL A 119 -1.45 -5.17 12.23
CA VAL A 119 -1.41 -5.90 13.50
C VAL A 119 -0.27 -5.36 14.33
N TYR A 120 -0.56 -5.03 15.58
CA TYR A 120 0.39 -4.50 16.53
C TYR A 120 0.39 -5.28 17.85
N LYS A 121 1.58 -5.53 18.41
CA LYS A 121 1.75 -6.12 19.74
C LYS A 121 2.48 -5.13 20.66
N PRO A 122 1.82 -4.64 21.73
CA PRO A 122 2.46 -3.77 22.71
C PRO A 122 3.64 -4.41 23.46
N HIS A 123 3.60 -5.73 23.70
CA HIS A 123 4.64 -6.41 24.50
C HIS A 123 6.06 -6.22 23.93
N ASN A 124 6.22 -6.39 22.62
CA ASN A 124 7.52 -6.32 21.95
C ASN A 124 7.58 -5.25 20.86
N GLY A 125 6.55 -4.41 20.75
CA GLY A 125 6.47 -3.34 19.74
C GLY A 125 6.31 -3.83 18.30
N SER A 126 6.10 -5.14 18.07
CA SER A 126 6.03 -5.66 16.71
C SER A 126 4.78 -5.15 15.98
N LEU A 127 5.01 -4.58 14.80
CA LEU A 127 3.98 -4.11 13.88
C LEU A 127 4.16 -4.84 12.56
N ARG A 128 3.08 -5.40 11.99
CA ARG A 128 3.08 -6.03 10.67
C ARG A 128 1.75 -5.80 9.94
N LEU A 129 1.72 -6.19 8.67
CA LEU A 129 0.50 -6.17 7.87
C LEU A 129 -0.44 -7.31 8.31
N ASN A 130 -1.75 -7.04 8.37
CA ASN A 130 -2.75 -8.05 8.70
C ASN A 130 -3.17 -8.83 7.46
N VAL A 131 -2.38 -9.84 7.08
CA VAL A 131 -2.61 -10.64 5.87
C VAL A 131 -2.34 -12.12 6.08
N ALA A 132 -3.03 -12.95 5.30
CA ALA A 132 -2.85 -14.40 5.33
C ALA A 132 -1.42 -14.81 4.95
N ALA A 133 -0.96 -15.93 5.51
CA ALA A 133 0.33 -16.51 5.14
C ALA A 133 0.39 -16.80 3.63
N GLY A 134 1.54 -16.54 3.00
CA GLY A 134 1.75 -16.76 1.57
C GLY A 134 1.17 -15.68 0.65
N THR A 135 0.63 -14.60 1.22
CA THR A 135 0.20 -13.43 0.45
C THR A 135 1.27 -12.33 0.47
N THR A 136 1.23 -11.42 -0.50
CA THR A 136 2.14 -10.27 -0.53
C THR A 136 2.11 -9.52 0.80
N GLY A 137 3.25 -9.50 1.48
CA GLY A 137 3.43 -8.78 2.73
C GLY A 137 3.25 -9.58 4.01
N SER A 138 3.02 -10.90 3.93
CA SER A 138 2.99 -11.78 5.10
C SER A 138 4.31 -11.82 5.86
N ASP A 139 5.42 -11.62 5.16
CA ASP A 139 6.78 -11.79 5.71
C ASP A 139 7.43 -10.46 6.12
N TRP A 140 6.68 -9.35 6.08
CA TRP A 140 7.21 -8.01 6.30
C TRP A 140 7.24 -7.59 7.77
#